data_AF-A0A973SJS7-F1
#
_entry.id   AF-A0A973SJS7-F1
#
_cell.length_a   1.000
_cell.length_b   1.000
_cell.length_c   1.000
_cell.angle_alpha   90.00
_cell.angle_beta   90.00
_cell.angle_gamma   90.00
#
_symmetry.space_group_name_H-M   'P 1'
#
loop_
_entity.id
_entity.type
_entity.pdbx_description
1 polymer ?
#
loop_
_entity_poly.entity_id
_entity_poly.type
_entity_poly.pdbx_seq_one_letter_code
_entity_poly.pdbx_strand_id
1 'polypeptide(L)'
;STDALNMEGVRKKYGDGEVAVRAVLAGADLLLMPYDLRKAYQAVLGAVKQGRISRDRLDQSVTRLLTLKQKRGLLAGAPVASAAEAARVLRSPEHRRLAAKVREAD
;
A
#
# COMPACT_ATOMS: atom_id res chain seq x y z
N SER A 1 0.53 0.19 -6.96
CA SER A 1 1.09 -0.37 -5.72
C SER A 1 1.52 -1.81 -5.95
N THR A 2 2.26 -2.42 -5.03
CA THR A 2 2.58 -3.85 -5.05
C THR A 2 1.64 -4.64 -4.13
N ASP A 3 1.59 -5.96 -4.34
CA ASP A 3 1.22 -6.90 -3.26
C ASP A 3 2.35 -6.96 -2.21
N ALA A 4 2.17 -7.76 -1.16
CA ALA A 4 3.09 -7.88 -0.04
C ALA A 4 4.47 -8.39 -0.50
N LEU A 5 5.50 -7.55 -0.32
CA LEU A 5 6.86 -7.84 -0.78
C LEU A 5 7.59 -8.87 0.09
N ASN A 6 7.00 -9.26 1.22
CA ASN A 6 7.50 -10.34 2.07
C ASN A 6 7.03 -11.73 1.59
N MET A 7 6.17 -11.82 0.58
CA MET A 7 5.75 -13.09 -0.01
C MET A 7 6.94 -13.84 -0.63
N GLU A 8 6.92 -15.16 -0.54
CA GLU A 8 8.03 -15.99 -1.03
C GLU A 8 8.30 -15.80 -2.53
N GLY A 9 7.23 -15.67 -3.34
CA GLY A 9 7.33 -15.60 -4.80
C GLY A 9 8.20 -14.44 -5.32
N VAL A 10 8.16 -13.27 -4.68
CA VAL A 10 8.92 -12.09 -5.12
C VAL A 10 10.39 -12.14 -4.71
N ARG A 11 10.75 -12.97 -3.73
CA ARG A 11 12.08 -13.02 -3.11
C ARG A 11 13.02 -14.06 -3.76
N LYS A 12 12.51 -14.90 -4.66
CA LYS A 12 13.30 -15.98 -5.31
C LYS A 12 14.40 -15.46 -6.24
N LYS A 13 14.22 -14.27 -6.82
CA LYS A 13 15.06 -13.77 -7.91
C LYS A 13 16.00 -12.63 -7.52
N TYR A 14 15.61 -11.79 -6.57
CA TYR A 14 16.37 -10.61 -6.17
C TYR A 14 16.38 -10.48 -4.65
N GLY A 15 17.46 -9.89 -4.10
CA GLY A 15 17.52 -9.57 -2.68
C GLY A 15 16.49 -8.51 -2.28
N ASP A 16 16.08 -8.50 -1.01
CA ASP A 16 14.97 -7.70 -0.49
C ASP A 16 15.07 -6.19 -0.82
N GLY A 17 16.29 -5.63 -0.81
CA GLY A 17 16.52 -4.23 -1.20
C GLY A 17 16.34 -3.96 -2.70
N GLU A 18 16.83 -4.86 -3.56
CA GLU A 18 16.74 -4.72 -5.01
C GLU A 18 15.30 -4.93 -5.51
N VAL A 19 14.52 -5.79 -4.84
CA VAL A 19 13.07 -5.93 -5.09
C VAL A 19 12.37 -4.58 -4.93
N ALA A 20 12.66 -3.84 -3.84
CA ALA A 20 12.06 -2.53 -3.59
C ALA A 20 12.42 -1.50 -4.68
N VAL A 21 13.70 -1.44 -5.07
CA VAL A 21 14.17 -0.54 -6.14
C VAL A 21 13.47 -0.85 -7.47
N ARG A 22 13.44 -2.14 -7.85
CA ARG A 22 12.79 -2.58 -9.09
C ARG A 22 11.30 -2.29 -9.11
N ALA A 23 10.60 -2.47 -7.99
CA ALA A 23 9.18 -2.15 -7.90
C ALA A 23 8.92 -0.65 -8.16
N VAL A 24 9.73 0.25 -7.60
CA VAL A 24 9.59 1.70 -7.86
C VAL A 24 9.85 2.03 -9.34
N LEU A 25 10.90 1.45 -9.92
CA LEU A 25 11.26 1.61 -11.34
C LEU A 25 10.18 1.06 -12.28
N ALA A 26 9.51 -0.03 -11.88
CA ALA A 26 8.38 -0.61 -12.60
C ALA A 26 7.08 0.21 -12.48
N GLY A 27 7.09 1.34 -11.75
CA GLY A 27 5.93 2.22 -11.65
C GLY A 27 5.13 2.06 -10.34
N ALA A 28 5.54 1.21 -9.40
CA ALA A 28 4.83 1.12 -8.12
C ALA A 28 5.01 2.39 -7.27
N ASP A 29 3.90 2.97 -6.81
CA ASP A 29 3.92 4.16 -5.94
C ASP A 29 4.03 3.81 -4.45
N LEU A 30 3.62 2.60 -4.05
CA LEU A 30 3.63 2.11 -2.68
C LEU A 30 4.10 0.66 -2.63
N LEU A 31 5.08 0.41 -1.75
CA LEU A 31 5.70 -0.89 -1.51
C LEU A 31 5.05 -1.50 -0.26
N LEU A 32 4.18 -2.48 -0.45
CA LEU A 32 3.45 -3.11 0.64
C LEU A 32 4.34 -4.14 1.35
N MET A 33 4.42 -4.06 2.69
CA MET A 33 5.09 -5.04 3.57
C MET A 33 6.46 -5.52 3.04
N PRO A 34 7.48 -4.64 2.93
CA PRO A 34 8.84 -5.09 2.65
C PRO A 34 9.30 -6.11 3.68
N TYR A 35 9.99 -7.18 3.25
CA TYR A 35 10.50 -8.21 4.15
C TYR A 35 11.45 -7.63 5.21
N ASP A 36 12.38 -6.79 4.79
CA ASP A 36 13.25 -5.99 5.65
C ASP A 36 13.08 -4.52 5.29
N LEU A 37 12.32 -3.78 6.10
CA LEU A 37 12.02 -2.37 5.87
C LEU A 37 13.29 -1.51 5.82
N ARG A 38 14.27 -1.78 6.69
CA ARG A 38 15.50 -0.98 6.77
C ARG A 38 16.33 -1.17 5.50
N LYS A 39 16.51 -2.41 5.03
CA LYS A 39 17.21 -2.70 3.77
C LYS A 39 16.50 -2.10 2.57
N ALA A 40 15.18 -2.25 2.48
CA ALA A 40 14.38 -1.66 1.41
C ALA A 40 14.51 -0.14 1.36
N TYR A 41 14.40 0.54 2.50
CA TYR A 41 14.56 1.98 2.61
C TYR A 41 15.96 2.44 2.15
N GLN A 42 17.02 1.82 2.66
CA GLN A 42 18.39 2.20 2.30
C GLN A 42 18.69 1.94 0.82
N ALA A 43 18.17 0.85 0.25
CA ALA A 43 18.33 0.54 -1.17
C ALA A 43 17.64 1.56 -2.07
N VAL A 44 16.39 1.95 -1.75
CA VAL A 44 15.66 2.99 -2.50
C VAL A 44 16.36 4.35 -2.36
N LEU A 45 16.77 4.73 -1.14
CA LEU A 45 17.51 5.97 -0.91
C LEU A 45 18.81 6.02 -1.69
N GLY A 46 19.58 4.92 -1.68
CA GLY A 46 20.82 4.79 -2.45
C GLY A 46 20.56 4.90 -3.96
N ALA A 47 19.56 4.19 -4.47
CA ALA A 47 19.18 4.24 -5.87
C ALA A 47 18.74 5.65 -6.33
N VAL A 48 18.08 6.43 -5.47
CA VAL A 48 17.76 7.84 -5.74
C VAL A 48 19.02 8.70 -5.77
N LYS A 49 19.88 8.60 -4.74
CA LYS A 49 21.14 9.36 -4.66
C LYS A 49 22.08 9.09 -5.85
N GLN A 50 22.05 7.87 -6.38
CA GLN A 50 22.83 7.45 -7.54
C GLN A 50 22.16 7.78 -8.88
N GLY A 51 20.96 8.36 -8.88
CA GLY A 51 20.22 8.70 -10.10
C GLY A 51 19.54 7.51 -10.81
N ARG A 52 19.65 6.28 -10.26
CA ARG A 52 18.96 5.10 -10.81
C ARG A 52 17.44 5.27 -10.73
N ILE A 53 16.93 5.83 -9.64
CA ILE A 53 15.56 6.33 -9.54
C ILE A 53 15.64 7.86 -9.63
N SER A 54 15.03 8.46 -10.64
CA SER A 54 14.99 9.93 -10.74
C SER A 54 14.14 10.53 -9.61
N ARG A 55 14.48 11.75 -9.21
CA ARG A 55 13.67 12.51 -8.23
C ARG A 55 12.25 12.71 -8.73
N ASP A 56 12.09 13.05 -10.02
CA ASP A 56 10.78 13.20 -10.66
C ASP A 56 9.93 11.93 -10.57
N ARG A 57 10.54 10.75 -10.74
CA ARG A 57 9.83 9.47 -10.60
C ARG A 57 9.28 9.30 -9.18
N LEU A 58 10.05 9.68 -8.16
CA LEU A 58 9.63 9.63 -6.76
C LEU A 58 8.54 10.66 -6.47
N ASP A 59 8.71 11.90 -6.93
CA ASP A 59 7.77 13.00 -6.74
C ASP A 59 6.41 12.69 -7.37
N GLN A 60 6.38 12.03 -8.54
CA GLN A 60 5.13 11.54 -9.15
C GLN A 60 4.40 10.55 -8.24
N SER A 61 5.11 9.57 -7.66
CA SER A 61 4.51 8.59 -6.73
C SER A 61 3.94 9.28 -5.50
N VAL A 62 4.74 10.14 -4.87
CA VAL A 62 4.35 10.86 -3.65
C VAL A 62 3.15 11.77 -3.93
N THR A 63 3.14 12.47 -5.06
CA THR A 63 2.02 13.32 -5.46
C THR A 63 0.72 12.51 -5.58
N ARG A 64 0.74 11.37 -6.29
CA ARG A 64 -0.45 10.48 -6.39
C ARG A 64 -0.95 10.03 -5.02
N LEU A 65 -0.04 9.66 -4.12
CA LEU A 65 -0.38 9.24 -2.75
C LEU A 65 -0.99 10.39 -1.92
N LEU A 66 -0.40 11.58 -1.99
CA LEU A 66 -0.90 12.75 -1.27
C LEU A 66 -2.25 13.22 -1.83
N THR A 67 -2.42 13.25 -3.15
CA THR A 67 -3.72 13.53 -3.78
C THR A 67 -4.78 12.52 -3.34
N LEU A 68 -4.45 11.22 -3.27
CA LEU A 68 -5.38 10.20 -2.77
C LEU A 68 -5.75 10.45 -1.31
N LYS A 69 -4.77 10.74 -0.44
CA LYS A 69 -5.03 11.07 0.97
C LYS A 69 -5.91 12.31 1.11
N GLN A 70 -5.66 13.34 0.31
CA GLN A 70 -6.46 14.57 0.27
C GLN A 70 -7.91 14.29 -0.14
N LYS A 71 -8.11 13.54 -1.23
CA LYS A 71 -9.45 13.14 -1.71
C LYS A 71 -10.25 12.34 -0.67
N ARG A 72 -9.56 11.66 0.25
CA ARG A 72 -10.16 10.89 1.35
C ARG A 72 -10.28 11.68 2.66
N GLY A 73 -9.93 12.97 2.67
CA GLY A 73 -9.96 13.82 3.85
C GLY A 73 -8.88 13.49 4.90
N LEU A 74 -7.92 12.62 4.60
CA LEU A 74 -6.96 12.08 5.57
C LEU A 74 -5.81 13.06 5.89
N LEU A 75 -5.68 14.15 5.15
CA LEU A 75 -4.65 15.17 5.41
C LEU A 75 -5.11 16.25 6.40
N ALA A 76 -6.42 16.39 6.64
CA ALA A 76 -6.98 17.37 7.57
C ALA A 76 -7.03 16.86 9.03
N GLY A 77 -6.72 15.58 9.24
CA GLY A 77 -6.73 14.91 10.53
C GLY A 77 -6.91 13.41 10.34
N ALA A 78 -6.35 12.60 11.25
CA ALA A 78 -6.61 11.17 11.24
C ALA A 78 -8.07 10.93 11.65
N PRO A 79 -8.87 10.20 10.85
CA PRO A 79 -10.21 9.82 11.28
C PRO A 79 -10.09 8.97 12.54
N VAL A 80 -10.76 9.40 13.62
CA VAL A 80 -10.84 8.62 14.85
C VAL A 80 -12.02 7.67 14.70
N ALA A 81 -11.74 6.38 14.68
CA ALA A 81 -12.79 5.36 14.63
C ALA A 81 -13.39 5.16 16.03
N SER A 82 -14.72 5.11 16.11
CA SER A 82 -15.44 4.72 17.33
C SER A 82 -15.63 3.22 17.37
N ALA A 83 -15.12 2.57 18.42
CA ALA A 83 -15.33 1.14 18.62
C ALA A 83 -16.82 0.80 18.81
N ALA A 84 -17.57 1.65 19.52
CA ALA A 84 -19.00 1.48 19.75
C ALA A 84 -19.79 1.58 18.44
N GLU A 85 -19.44 2.54 17.57
CA GLU A 85 -20.05 2.68 16.26
C GLU A 85 -19.70 1.51 15.34
N ALA A 86 -18.43 1.10 15.33
CA ALA A 86 -17.98 -0.06 14.56
C ALA A 86 -18.74 -1.32 14.98
N ALA A 87 -18.95 -1.55 16.28
CA ALA A 87 -19.70 -2.69 16.79
C ALA A 87 -21.18 -2.69 16.32
N ARG A 88 -21.79 -1.51 16.15
CA ARG A 88 -23.16 -1.38 15.63
C ARG A 88 -23.25 -1.69 14.14
N VAL A 89 -22.24 -1.28 13.37
CA VAL A 89 -22.24 -1.38 11.90
C VAL A 89 -21.70 -2.73 11.41
N LEU A 90 -20.61 -3.23 12.00
CA LEU A 90 -19.98 -4.47 11.58
C LEU A 90 -20.93 -5.65 11.80
N ARG A 91 -21.05 -6.51 10.77
CA ARG A 91 -21.94 -7.67 10.77
C ARG A 91 -23.42 -7.33 11.06
N SER A 92 -23.90 -6.11 10.77
CA SER A 92 -25.30 -5.72 10.97
C SER A 92 -26.28 -6.71 10.32
N PRO A 93 -27.56 -6.76 10.77
CA PRO A 93 -28.58 -7.59 10.12
C PRO A 93 -28.72 -7.30 8.62
N GLU A 94 -28.53 -6.05 8.21
CA GLU A 94 -28.54 -5.63 6.81
C GLU A 94 -27.38 -6.26 6.03
N HIS A 95 -26.13 -6.13 6.51
CA HIS A 95 -24.96 -6.74 5.88
C HIS A 95 -25.12 -8.26 5.72
N ARG A 96 -25.67 -8.93 6.75
CA ARG A 96 -25.91 -10.39 6.70
C ARG A 96 -26.99 -10.79 5.70
N ARG A 97 -28.08 -10.01 5.60
CA ARG A 97 -29.12 -10.25 4.57
C ARG A 97 -28.57 -10.07 3.16
N LEU A 98 -27.75 -9.04 2.93
CA LEU A 98 -27.10 -8.84 1.63
C LEU A 98 -26.18 -10.01 1.29
N ALA A 99 -25.35 -10.46 2.24
CA ALA A 99 -24.46 -11.61 2.04
C ALA A 99 -25.24 -12.90 1.73
N ALA A 100 -26.39 -13.13 2.38
CA ALA A 100 -27.25 -14.28 2.08
C ALA A 100 -27.81 -14.23 0.66
N LYS A 101 -28.27 -13.05 0.20
CA LYS A 101 -28.76 -12.86 -1.17
C LYS A 101 -27.69 -13.14 -2.22
N VAL A 102 -26.45 -12.67 -2.01
CA VAL A 102 -25.35 -12.93 -2.95
C VAL A 102 -25.05 -14.42 -3.04
N ARG A 103 -25.00 -15.13 -1.90
CA ARG A 103 -24.79 -16.58 -1.87
C ARG A 103 -25.89 -17.36 -2.58
N GLU A 104 -27.14 -16.89 -2.53
CA GLU A 104 -28.29 -17.55 -3.16
C GLU A 104 -28.45 -17.21 -4.65
N ALA A 105 -27.65 -16.26 -5.17
CA ALA A 105 -27.65 -15.86 -6.57
C ALA A 105 -26.60 -16.59 -7.43
N ASP A 106 -25.73 -17.38 -6.79
CA ASP A 106 -24.74 -18.29 -7.41
C ASP A 106 -25.28 -19.74 -7.40
#